data_AF-A0A9Q8P2K2-F1
#
_entry.id   AF-A0A9Q8P2K2-F1
#
_cell.length_a   1.000
_cell.length_b   1.000
_cell.length_c   1.000
_cell.angle_alpha   90.00
_cell.angle_beta   90.00
_cell.angle_gamma   90.00
#
_symmetry.space_group_name_H-M   'P 1'
#
loop_
_entity.id
_entity.type
_entity.pdbx_description
1 polymer ?
#
loop_
_entity_poly.entity_id
_entity_poly.type
_entity_poly.pdbx_seq_one_letter_code
_entity_poly.pdbx_strand_id
1 'polypeptide(L)'
;MSVDESVAIQGFGNQGTQSWFHSQEVDVMIDSPVVCKAWREGVERNQNTATYGRTANGGCWYNKDGALAAGSYGTNAGKFSWAKGIMGTLKKAEGK
;
A
#
# COMPACT_ATOMS: atom_id res chain seq x y z
N MET A 1 -7.22 2.96 10.26
CA MET A 1 -8.43 3.16 9.43
C MET A 1 -8.88 4.62 9.54
N SER A 2 -9.37 5.25 8.47
CA SER A 2 -9.96 6.59 8.49
C SER A 2 -11.31 6.52 7.80
N VAL A 3 -12.36 7.12 8.38
CA VAL A 3 -13.75 6.93 7.91
C VAL A 3 -14.23 8.10 7.05
N ASP A 4 -14.22 9.32 7.59
CA ASP A 4 -14.88 10.49 7.00
C ASP A 4 -14.09 11.80 7.19
N GLU A 5 -12.76 11.67 7.29
CA GLU A 5 -11.82 12.77 7.56
C GLU A 5 -11.92 13.41 8.95
N SER A 6 -12.85 12.97 9.81
CA SER A 6 -12.96 13.42 11.20
C SER A 6 -12.53 12.34 12.20
N VAL A 7 -12.92 11.09 11.95
CA VAL A 7 -12.63 9.97 12.83
C VAL A 7 -11.62 9.00 12.21
N ALA A 8 -10.56 8.74 12.98
CA ALA A 8 -9.57 7.73 12.71
C ALA A 8 -9.67 6.59 13.75
N ILE A 9 -9.29 5.38 13.36
CA ILE A 9 -9.20 4.23 14.24
C ILE A 9 -7.80 3.63 14.09
N GLN A 10 -7.02 3.64 15.17
CA GLN A 10 -5.74 2.95 15.25
C GLN A 10 -5.96 1.60 15.93
N GLY A 11 -5.56 0.53 15.26
CA GLY A 11 -5.87 -0.82 15.70
C GLY A 11 -4.81 -1.82 15.33
N PHE A 12 -4.93 -3.01 15.90
CA PHE A 12 -4.11 -4.16 15.54
C PHE A 12 -4.84 -5.11 14.57
N GLY A 13 -6.17 -4.99 14.48
CA GLY A 13 -6.97 -5.86 13.64
C GLY A 13 -6.84 -5.60 12.16
N ASN A 14 -6.67 -6.67 11.39
CA ASN A 14 -6.50 -6.61 9.94
C ASN A 14 -7.78 -6.97 9.16
N GLN A 15 -8.94 -6.92 9.82
CA GLN A 15 -10.28 -7.22 9.29
C GLN A 15 -10.49 -8.66 8.80
N GLY A 16 -9.57 -9.59 9.06
CA GLY A 16 -9.72 -11.00 8.73
C GLY A 16 -10.41 -11.82 9.83
N THR A 17 -10.83 -13.04 9.50
CA THR A 17 -11.46 -14.00 10.43
C THR A 17 -10.61 -14.26 11.69
N GLN A 18 -9.28 -14.21 11.54
CA GLN A 18 -8.37 -14.42 12.66
C GLN A 18 -8.52 -13.28 13.68
N SER A 19 -8.43 -12.02 13.24
CA SER A 19 -8.67 -10.83 14.08
C SER A 19 -10.06 -10.83 14.72
N TRP A 20 -11.11 -11.11 13.94
CA TRP A 20 -12.49 -11.02 14.43
C TRP A 20 -12.89 -12.08 15.46
N PHE A 21 -12.42 -13.32 15.28
CA PHE A 21 -12.95 -14.47 16.05
C PHE A 21 -11.90 -15.16 16.93
N HIS A 22 -10.60 -14.90 16.71
CA HIS A 22 -9.53 -15.69 17.32
C HIS A 22 -8.43 -14.85 17.97
N SER A 23 -8.49 -13.52 17.88
CA SER A 23 -7.57 -12.61 18.58
C SER A 23 -8.30 -11.81 19.65
N GLN A 24 -7.54 -11.40 20.67
CA GLN A 24 -7.89 -10.26 21.49
C GLN A 24 -7.16 -9.04 20.93
N GLU A 25 -7.91 -8.15 20.30
CA GLU A 25 -7.38 -6.93 19.69
C GLU A 25 -8.06 -5.71 20.29
N VAL A 26 -7.36 -4.58 20.24
CA VAL A 26 -7.87 -3.28 20.69
C VAL A 26 -7.75 -2.30 19.55
N ASP A 27 -8.86 -1.61 19.31
CA ASP A 27 -8.95 -0.50 18.37
C ASP A 27 -9.29 0.78 19.14
N VAL A 28 -8.46 1.80 18.97
CA VAL A 28 -8.61 3.12 19.60
C VAL A 28 -9.19 4.07 18.57
N MET A 29 -10.37 4.61 18.88
CA MET A 29 -10.97 5.70 18.13
C MET A 29 -10.30 7.02 18.49
N ILE A 30 -9.98 7.80 17.46
CA ILE A 30 -9.33 9.10 17.54
C ILE A 30 -10.21 10.08 16.76
N ASP A 31 -10.90 10.97 17.46
CA ASP A 31 -11.64 12.09 16.87
C ASP A 31 -10.66 13.24 16.60
N SER A 32 -10.10 13.27 15.39
CA SER A 32 -9.10 14.27 15.02
C SER A 32 -8.94 14.38 13.50
N PRO A 33 -9.40 15.49 12.89
CA PRO A 33 -9.19 15.71 11.46
C PRO A 33 -7.71 15.89 11.09
N VAL A 34 -6.88 16.33 12.04
CA VAL A 34 -5.43 16.46 11.85
C VAL A 34 -4.79 15.08 11.63
N VAL A 35 -5.18 14.08 12.43
CA VAL A 35 -4.69 12.71 12.30
C VAL A 35 -5.17 12.08 11.00
N CYS A 36 -6.47 12.23 10.68
CA CYS A 36 -7.03 11.74 9.41
C CYS A 36 -6.27 12.29 8.19
N LYS A 37 -6.01 13.61 8.16
CA LYS A 37 -5.28 14.24 7.07
C LYS A 37 -3.85 13.69 6.94
N ALA A 38 -3.11 13.61 8.05
CA ALA A 38 -1.73 13.10 8.04
C ALA A 38 -1.67 11.65 7.54
N TRP A 39 -2.63 10.81 7.94
CA TRP A 39 -2.73 9.44 7.47
C TRP A 39 -3.12 9.34 6.00
N ARG A 40 -4.04 10.20 5.52
CA ARG A 40 -4.37 10.26 4.09
C ARG A 40 -3.16 10.59 3.25
N GLU A 41 -2.36 11.58 3.65
CA GLU A 41 -1.09 11.92 2.99
C GLU A 41 -0.09 10.75 3.02
N GLY A 42 -0.09 9.94 4.08
CA GLY A 42 0.71 8.71 4.16
C GLY A 42 0.24 7.63 3.18
N VAL A 43 -1.07 7.41 3.09
CA VAL A 43 -1.67 6.44 2.14
C VAL A 43 -1.39 6.85 0.71
N GLU A 44 -1.56 8.13 0.36
CA GLU A 44 -1.31 8.63 -1.00
C GLU A 44 0.16 8.57 -1.41
N ARG A 45 1.09 8.63 -0.45
CA ARG A 45 2.53 8.39 -0.72
C ARG A 45 2.85 6.92 -0.98
N ASN A 46 2.07 6.00 -0.43
CA ASN A 46 2.31 4.56 -0.50
C ASN A 46 1.47 3.83 -1.57
N GLN A 47 0.37 4.43 -2.01
CA GLN A 47 -0.53 3.85 -3.00
C GLN A 47 -0.57 4.67 -4.27
N ASN A 48 -0.69 3.95 -5.39
CA ASN A 48 -0.72 4.52 -6.72
C ASN A 48 -2.15 4.80 -7.23
N THR A 49 -3.17 4.56 -6.40
CA THR A 49 -4.59 4.60 -6.77
C THR A 49 -5.05 5.98 -7.24
N ALA A 50 -4.58 7.07 -6.61
CA ALA A 50 -4.93 8.42 -7.08
C ALA A 50 -4.34 8.75 -8.46
N THR A 51 -3.21 8.15 -8.83
CA THR A 51 -2.53 8.42 -10.11
C THR A 51 -3.03 7.51 -11.23
N TYR A 52 -3.19 6.22 -10.95
CA TYR A 52 -3.46 5.18 -11.97
C TYR A 52 -4.88 4.61 -11.88
N GLY A 53 -5.67 5.01 -10.88
CA GLY A 53 -7.00 4.47 -10.63
C GLY A 53 -6.96 3.09 -9.95
N ARG A 54 -8.06 2.34 -10.10
CA ARG A 54 -8.21 1.01 -9.49
C ARG A 54 -7.17 0.03 -10.04
N THR A 55 -6.61 -0.81 -9.16
CA THR A 55 -5.71 -1.89 -9.54
C THR A 55 -6.39 -2.90 -10.46
N ALA A 56 -5.65 -3.47 -11.40
CA ALA A 56 -6.11 -4.64 -12.14
C ALA A 56 -6.18 -5.89 -11.23
N ASN A 57 -6.82 -6.96 -11.71
CA ASN A 57 -6.97 -8.22 -10.96
C ASN A 57 -5.65 -8.82 -10.45
N GLY A 58 -4.53 -8.54 -11.13
CA GLY A 58 -3.19 -8.97 -10.71
C GLY A 58 -2.55 -8.09 -9.61
N GLY A 59 -3.28 -7.15 -9.00
CA GLY A 59 -2.76 -6.27 -7.94
C GLY A 59 -1.76 -5.22 -8.43
N CYS A 60 -1.61 -5.06 -9.74
CA CYS A 60 -0.73 -4.05 -10.34
C CYS A 60 -1.55 -2.87 -10.87
N TRP A 61 -0.98 -1.67 -10.79
CA TRP A 61 -1.48 -0.47 -11.46
C TRP A 61 -0.91 -0.38 -12.87
N TYR A 62 -1.72 0.15 -13.79
CA TYR A 62 -1.36 0.37 -15.18
C TYR A 62 -1.73 1.80 -15.58
N ASN A 63 -0.93 2.39 -16.46
CA ASN A 63 -1.24 3.69 -17.04
C ASN A 63 -2.33 3.58 -18.12
N LYS A 64 -2.70 4.72 -18.69
CA LYS A 64 -3.74 4.80 -19.74
C LYS A 64 -3.38 4.04 -21.03
N ASP A 65 -2.09 3.83 -21.27
CA ASP A 65 -1.57 3.10 -22.43
C ASP A 65 -1.48 1.58 -22.18
N GLY A 66 -1.86 1.12 -20.98
CA GLY A 66 -1.78 -0.29 -20.58
C GLY A 66 -0.39 -0.75 -20.13
N ALA A 67 0.55 0.16 -19.94
CA ALA A 67 1.88 -0.14 -19.39
C ALA A 67 1.85 -0.17 -17.85
N LEU A 68 2.68 -1.04 -17.25
CA LEU A 68 2.83 -1.12 -15.79
C LEU A 68 3.25 0.23 -15.22
N ALA A 69 2.67 0.59 -14.06
CA ALA A 69 3.05 1.78 -13.32
C ALA A 69 4.57 1.79 -13.07
N ALA A 70 5.19 2.97 -13.23
CA ALA A 70 6.64 3.11 -13.12
C ALA A 70 7.18 2.53 -11.79
N GLY A 71 8.29 1.79 -11.85
CA GLY A 71 8.87 1.12 -10.69
C GLY A 71 8.18 -0.19 -10.29
N SER A 72 7.06 -0.57 -10.92
CA SER A 72 6.39 -1.86 -10.65
C SER A 72 7.14 -3.03 -11.27
N TYR A 73 7.21 -4.14 -10.55
CA TYR A 73 7.80 -5.39 -11.05
C TYR A 73 6.79 -6.26 -11.84
N GLY A 74 5.50 -5.93 -11.77
CA GLY A 74 4.43 -6.73 -12.37
C GLY A 74 4.22 -8.06 -11.65
N THR A 75 3.37 -8.92 -12.21
CA THR A 75 3.07 -10.26 -11.67
C THR A 75 3.99 -11.36 -12.19
N ASN A 76 4.76 -11.08 -13.25
CA ASN A 76 5.68 -12.04 -13.85
C ASN A 76 7.12 -11.53 -13.72
N ALA A 77 7.90 -12.20 -12.88
CA ALA A 77 9.29 -11.84 -12.61
C ALA A 77 10.24 -12.11 -13.81
N GLY A 78 9.78 -12.87 -14.81
CA GLY A 78 10.56 -13.27 -15.99
C GLY A 78 11.66 -14.29 -15.67
N LYS A 79 12.34 -14.80 -16.70
CA LYS A 79 13.38 -15.84 -16.58
C LYS A 79 14.69 -15.37 -15.91
N PHE A 80 14.86 -14.05 -15.74
CA PHE A 80 16.07 -13.43 -15.18
C PHE A 80 15.77 -12.52 -13.98
N SER A 81 14.74 -12.86 -13.19
CA SER A 81 14.33 -12.09 -12.01
C SER A 81 15.47 -11.85 -11.00
N TRP A 82 16.40 -12.80 -10.89
CA TRP A 82 17.58 -12.71 -10.02
C TRP A 82 18.48 -11.50 -10.34
N ALA A 83 18.64 -11.14 -11.61
CA ALA A 83 19.48 -10.02 -12.02
C ALA A 83 18.86 -8.68 -11.61
N LYS A 84 17.53 -8.53 -11.74
CA LYS A 84 16.79 -7.36 -11.21
C LYS A 84 16.91 -7.26 -9.69
N GLY A 85 16.87 -8.39 -8.98
CA GLY A 85 17.03 -8.42 -7.52
C GLY A 85 18.40 -7.92 -7.04
N ILE A 86 19.48 -8.34 -7.71
CA ILE A 86 20.84 -7.86 -7.43
C ILE A 86 20.95 -6.36 -7.68
N MET A 87 20.45 -5.91 -8.84
CA MET A 87 20.54 -4.50 -9.22
C MET A 87 19.70 -3.58 -8.31
N GLY A 88 18.55 -4.07 -7.81
CA GLY A 88 17.76 -3.38 -6.79
C GLY A 88 18.47 -3.26 -5.44
N THR A 89 19.19 -4.32 -5.03
CA THR A 89 19.99 -4.32 -3.79
C THR A 89 21.12 -3.30 -3.85
N LEU A 90 21.81 -3.20 -4.99
CA LEU A 90 22.87 -2.21 -5.22
C LEU A 90 22.33 -0.78 -5.16
N LYS A 91 21.22 -0.49 -5.84
CA LYS A 91 20.59 0.84 -5.77
C LYS A 91 20.21 1.24 -4.35
N LYS A 92 19.64 0.29 -3.58
CA LYS A 92 19.30 0.51 -2.18
C LYS A 92 20.53 0.80 -1.31
N ALA A 93 21.66 0.17 -1.59
CA ALA A 93 22.94 0.45 -0.92
C ALA A 93 23.51 1.83 -1.30
N GLU A 94 23.26 2.29 -2.53
CA GLU A 94 23.61 3.65 -3.00
C GLU A 94 22.65 4.74 -2.48
N GLY A 95 21.59 4.37 -1.76
CA GLY A 95 20.55 5.30 -1.30
C GLY A 95 19.60 5.77 -2.41
N LYS A 96 19.48 5.00 -3.50
CA LYS A 96 18.62 5.26 -4.67
C LYS A 96 17.50 4.23 -4.81
#